data_AF-A0A1H9ZLS4-F1
#
_entry.id   AF-A0A1H9ZLS4-F1
#
_cell.length_a   1.000
_cell.length_b   1.000
_cell.length_c   1.000
_cell.angle_alpha   90.00
_cell.angle_beta   90.00
_cell.angle_gamma   90.00
#
_symmetry.space_group_name_H-M   'P 1'
#
loop_
_entity.id
_entity.type
_entity.pdbx_description
1 polymer ?
#
loop_
_entity_poly.entity_id
_entity_poly.type
_entity_poly.pdbx_seq_one_letter_code
_entity_poly.pdbx_strand_id
1 'polypeptide(L)'
;MKKTLTYLIASIAFIVLSGTAMAQEGLTPFVGSTHVYSVDADDATNNTLEWSVVEGTPGNDYTISDGDTETATVLWKTAGTYKLQFSETAIETGCITTKEVTIVVGENTFDVSTSNPLATCNAADGQVNYASNDATTSIKFTVNMATGTAGFNPNWEITFTLSPGTGATIANVAASEGTLSGSGPYTITGITSATGTGTVDITMDVTGDIYTVLDVDLEITSATELTYKTSDVDSDDWTAIQTINAIPNTSEIRAN
;
A
#
# COMPACT_ATOMS: atom_id res chain seq x y z
N MET A 1 14.64 30.15 -59.30
CA MET A 1 14.74 28.68 -59.45
C MET A 1 14.94 28.07 -58.06
N LYS A 2 14.38 26.86 -57.80
CA LYS A 2 14.75 25.81 -56.80
C LYS A 2 15.80 26.19 -55.73
N LYS A 3 15.64 25.97 -54.41
CA LYS A 3 14.96 24.93 -53.59
C LYS A 3 14.20 25.61 -52.41
N THR A 4 13.34 25.03 -51.55
CA THR A 4 12.71 23.69 -51.36
C THR A 4 13.57 22.48 -50.95
N LEU A 5 13.87 22.35 -49.64
CA LEU A 5 14.20 21.17 -48.78
C LEU A 5 14.81 21.71 -47.46
N THR A 6 14.59 21.23 -46.24
CA THR A 6 13.55 20.39 -45.60
C THR A 6 13.67 20.62 -44.08
N TYR A 7 12.55 20.72 -43.36
CA TYR A 7 12.56 20.71 -41.89
C TYR A 7 13.11 19.38 -41.40
N LEU A 8 14.27 19.40 -40.75
CA LEU A 8 14.80 18.25 -40.02
C LEU A 8 14.23 18.29 -38.60
N ILE A 9 12.95 17.94 -38.45
CA ILE A 9 12.42 17.60 -37.13
C ILE A 9 13.11 16.29 -36.74
N ALA A 10 14.07 16.40 -35.82
CA ALA A 10 14.72 15.27 -35.22
C ALA A 10 13.75 14.60 -34.25
N SER A 11 12.80 13.83 -34.80
CA SER A 11 11.95 12.92 -34.04
C SER A 11 12.81 11.80 -33.47
N ILE A 12 13.56 12.10 -32.41
CA ILE A 12 14.28 11.10 -31.64
C ILE A 12 13.21 10.28 -30.92
N ALA A 13 12.85 9.15 -31.54
CA ALA A 13 12.11 8.10 -30.87
C ALA A 13 12.99 7.59 -29.71
N PHE A 14 12.72 8.07 -28.51
CA PHE A 14 13.37 7.64 -27.27
C PHE A 14 12.82 6.24 -26.89
N ILE A 15 13.13 5.23 -27.71
CA ILE A 15 12.91 3.83 -27.36
C ILE A 15 13.98 3.46 -26.33
N VAL A 16 13.66 3.71 -25.06
CA VAL A 16 14.44 3.23 -23.92
C VAL A 16 14.14 1.75 -23.73
N LEU A 17 14.74 0.92 -24.58
CA LEU A 17 14.96 -0.50 -24.26
C LEU A 17 16.21 -0.61 -23.38
N SER A 18 16.08 -0.25 -22.11
CA SER A 18 17.04 -0.59 -21.06
C SER A 18 16.33 -1.36 -19.96
N GLY A 19 16.56 -2.68 -19.91
CA GLY A 19 15.88 -3.54 -18.96
C GLY A 19 16.32 -3.31 -17.52
N THR A 20 15.45 -2.69 -16.74
CA THR A 20 15.22 -2.99 -15.32
C THR A 20 13.73 -3.14 -15.15
N ALA A 21 13.25 -4.26 -14.59
CA ALA A 21 11.83 -4.44 -14.34
C ALA A 21 11.37 -3.46 -13.24
N MET A 22 10.75 -2.37 -13.65
CA MET A 22 10.07 -1.41 -12.77
C MET A 22 8.59 -1.81 -12.79
N ALA A 23 8.13 -2.41 -11.69
CA ALA A 23 6.87 -3.15 -11.60
C ALA A 23 5.56 -2.37 -11.87
N GLN A 24 5.64 -1.05 -11.89
CA GLN A 24 4.55 -0.13 -12.19
C GLN A 24 5.08 1.08 -12.97
N GLU A 25 5.75 0.86 -14.11
CA GLU A 25 5.93 1.99 -15.06
C GLU A 25 4.55 2.45 -15.54
N GLY A 26 4.42 3.73 -15.90
CA GLY A 26 3.13 4.29 -16.33
C GLY A 26 2.49 3.59 -17.55
N LEU A 27 3.25 2.79 -18.29
CA LEU A 27 2.75 1.96 -19.40
C LEU A 27 2.19 0.60 -18.97
N THR A 28 2.53 0.12 -17.77
CA THR A 28 2.05 -1.14 -17.19
C THR A 28 1.58 -0.95 -15.73
N PRO A 29 0.56 -0.12 -15.49
CA PRO A 29 0.00 0.13 -14.17
C PRO A 29 -0.84 -1.06 -13.66
N PHE A 30 -1.16 -1.10 -12.36
CA PHE A 30 -2.14 -2.05 -11.81
C PHE A 30 -3.52 -1.39 -11.63
N VAL A 31 -4.58 -2.20 -11.55
CA VAL A 31 -5.89 -1.77 -11.04
C VAL A 31 -5.74 -1.11 -9.67
N GLY A 32 -6.41 0.02 -9.45
CA GLY A 32 -6.32 0.81 -8.22
C GLY A 32 -5.14 1.77 -8.19
N SER A 33 -4.19 1.69 -9.13
CA SER A 33 -3.01 2.56 -9.16
C SER A 33 -3.26 3.90 -9.87
N THR A 34 -2.61 4.94 -9.36
CA THR A 34 -2.65 6.31 -9.88
C THR A 34 -1.31 6.69 -10.50
N HIS A 35 -1.34 7.14 -11.76
CA HIS A 35 -0.15 7.46 -12.55
C HIS A 35 -0.23 8.86 -13.15
N VAL A 36 0.93 9.51 -13.30
CA VAL A 36 1.05 10.84 -13.91
C VAL A 36 1.67 10.69 -15.31
N TYR A 37 1.03 11.31 -16.29
CA TYR A 37 1.46 11.34 -17.69
C TYR A 37 1.65 12.78 -18.13
N SER A 38 2.67 13.04 -18.94
CA SER A 38 2.96 14.38 -19.44
C SER A 38 3.33 14.39 -20.90
N VAL A 39 3.14 15.55 -21.52
CA VAL A 39 3.62 15.92 -22.86
C VAL A 39 4.16 17.34 -22.80
N ASP A 40 5.08 17.67 -23.71
CA ASP A 40 5.44 19.07 -23.98
C ASP A 40 4.61 19.52 -25.19
N ALA A 41 3.67 20.46 -25.01
CA ALA A 41 2.87 21.03 -26.09
C ALA A 41 3.61 22.21 -26.75
N ASP A 42 3.44 22.41 -28.06
CA ASP A 42 4.16 23.48 -28.78
C ASP A 42 3.57 24.86 -28.46
N ASP A 43 2.25 24.92 -28.18
CA ASP A 43 1.58 26.14 -27.70
C ASP A 43 0.41 25.83 -26.75
N ALA A 44 0.75 25.45 -25.52
CA ALA A 44 -0.22 25.25 -24.42
C ALA A 44 -1.06 26.49 -24.05
N THR A 45 -0.75 27.69 -24.58
CA THR A 45 -1.47 28.93 -24.23
C THR A 45 -2.56 29.27 -25.24
N ASN A 46 -2.32 29.00 -26.53
CA ASN A 46 -3.26 29.32 -27.62
C ASN A 46 -3.97 28.09 -28.21
N ASN A 47 -3.65 26.89 -27.72
CA ASN A 47 -4.28 25.63 -28.11
C ASN A 47 -5.16 25.07 -26.97
N THR A 48 -6.20 24.30 -27.32
CA THR A 48 -6.96 23.49 -26.37
C THR A 48 -6.28 22.13 -26.24
N LEU A 49 -6.00 21.72 -25.00
CA LEU A 49 -5.38 20.44 -24.68
C LEU A 49 -6.46 19.47 -24.16
N GLU A 50 -6.38 18.20 -24.53
CA GLU A 50 -7.31 17.17 -24.04
C GLU A 50 -6.62 15.80 -23.93
N TRP A 51 -6.70 15.21 -22.74
CA TRP A 51 -6.36 13.80 -22.48
C TRP A 51 -7.62 12.94 -22.48
N SER A 52 -7.55 11.80 -23.18
CA SER A 52 -8.61 10.80 -23.20
C SER A 52 -8.01 9.39 -23.19
N VAL A 53 -8.81 8.38 -22.84
CA VAL A 53 -8.43 6.97 -23.00
C VAL A 53 -9.39 6.31 -23.98
N VAL A 54 -8.84 5.80 -25.08
CA VAL A 54 -9.54 4.99 -26.07
C VAL A 54 -9.66 3.55 -25.56
N GLU A 55 -10.72 2.86 -25.96
CA GLU A 55 -11.02 1.47 -25.60
C GLU A 55 -11.42 1.27 -24.12
N GLY A 56 -11.59 2.36 -23.36
CA GLY A 56 -12.11 2.36 -21.98
C GLY A 56 -13.28 3.32 -21.77
N THR A 57 -14.00 3.12 -20.66
CA THR A 57 -15.17 3.90 -20.24
C THR A 57 -14.81 4.82 -19.06
N PRO A 58 -14.93 6.16 -19.19
CA PRO A 58 -14.72 7.09 -18.08
C PRO A 58 -15.55 6.73 -16.84
N GLY A 59 -14.95 6.85 -15.66
CA GLY A 59 -15.58 6.54 -14.38
C GLY A 59 -15.53 5.07 -14.01
N ASN A 60 -15.72 4.16 -14.98
CA ASN A 60 -15.67 2.71 -14.76
C ASN A 60 -14.25 2.16 -14.88
N ASP A 61 -13.60 2.34 -16.03
CA ASP A 61 -12.28 1.74 -16.33
C ASP A 61 -11.11 2.63 -15.92
N TYR A 62 -11.34 3.95 -15.89
CA TYR A 62 -10.35 4.95 -15.52
C TYR A 62 -11.00 6.21 -14.95
N THR A 63 -10.20 7.12 -14.40
CA THR A 63 -10.58 8.50 -14.12
C THR A 63 -9.38 9.40 -14.37
N ILE A 64 -9.57 10.46 -15.18
CA ILE A 64 -8.54 11.47 -15.46
C ILE A 64 -8.83 12.71 -14.61
N SER A 65 -7.82 13.26 -13.96
CA SER A 65 -7.79 14.64 -13.46
C SER A 65 -6.72 15.44 -14.19
N ASP A 66 -6.91 16.76 -14.27
CA ASP A 66 -6.02 17.71 -14.95
C ASP A 66 -5.87 17.41 -16.47
N GLY A 67 -6.89 16.76 -17.04
CA GLY A 67 -6.95 16.30 -18.43
C GLY A 67 -7.05 17.40 -19.49
N ASP A 68 -7.09 18.67 -19.09
CA ASP A 68 -7.04 19.87 -19.93
C ASP A 68 -5.68 20.57 -19.88
N THR A 69 -4.65 19.93 -19.32
CA THR A 69 -3.28 20.48 -19.19
C THR A 69 -2.22 19.58 -19.87
N GLU A 70 -0.98 20.05 -19.91
CA GLU A 70 0.19 19.26 -20.37
C GLU A 70 0.48 18.02 -19.49
N THR A 71 -0.10 17.94 -18.30
CA THR A 71 0.08 16.82 -17.35
C THR A 71 -1.26 16.30 -16.85
N ALA A 72 -1.56 15.03 -17.10
CA ALA A 72 -2.76 14.38 -16.59
C ALA A 72 -2.42 13.33 -15.53
N THR A 73 -3.26 13.25 -14.50
CA THR A 73 -3.22 12.15 -13.53
C THR A 73 -4.34 11.16 -13.86
N VAL A 74 -4.03 9.87 -13.99
CA VAL A 74 -5.00 8.82 -14.32
C VAL A 74 -5.00 7.75 -13.22
N LEU A 75 -6.18 7.51 -12.63
CA LEU A 75 -6.47 6.34 -11.81
C LEU A 75 -7.02 5.24 -12.72
N TRP A 76 -6.37 4.08 -12.75
CA TRP A 76 -6.82 2.90 -13.50
C TRP A 76 -7.67 2.00 -12.59
N LYS A 77 -8.79 1.48 -13.11
CA LYS A 77 -9.82 0.77 -12.31
C LYS A 77 -10.19 -0.61 -12.84
N THR A 78 -9.98 -0.87 -14.13
CA THR A 78 -10.21 -2.18 -14.75
C THR A 78 -8.92 -2.65 -15.44
N ALA A 79 -8.61 -3.94 -15.33
CA ALA A 79 -7.49 -4.54 -16.05
C ALA A 79 -7.83 -4.65 -17.55
N GLY A 80 -6.87 -4.36 -18.42
CA GLY A 80 -7.13 -4.27 -19.85
C GLY A 80 -5.98 -3.65 -20.64
N THR A 81 -6.11 -3.64 -21.97
CA THR A 81 -5.24 -2.86 -22.85
C THR A 81 -6.02 -1.65 -23.33
N TYR A 82 -5.40 -0.48 -23.20
CA TYR A 82 -6.00 0.80 -23.54
C TYR A 82 -5.02 1.64 -24.38
N LYS A 83 -5.53 2.71 -24.99
CA LYS A 83 -4.68 3.77 -25.53
C LYS A 83 -4.91 5.05 -24.75
N LEU A 84 -3.89 5.52 -24.05
CA LEU A 84 -3.89 6.89 -23.56
C LEU A 84 -3.59 7.81 -24.75
N GLN A 85 -4.50 8.74 -25.00
CA GLN A 85 -4.45 9.67 -26.11
C GLN A 85 -4.36 11.10 -25.58
N PHE A 86 -3.45 11.88 -26.13
CA PHE A 86 -3.38 13.33 -25.95
C PHE A 86 -3.72 14.02 -27.26
N SER A 87 -4.48 15.10 -27.20
CA SER A 87 -4.71 15.97 -28.35
C SER A 87 -4.46 17.44 -28.05
N GLU A 88 -3.93 18.15 -29.03
CA GLU A 88 -3.67 19.58 -29.03
C GLU A 88 -4.39 20.17 -30.24
N THR A 89 -5.38 21.04 -30.00
CA THR A 89 -6.20 21.67 -31.04
C THR A 89 -5.99 23.18 -31.07
N ALA A 90 -5.50 23.71 -32.19
CA ALA A 90 -5.23 25.13 -32.34
C ALA A 90 -6.52 25.96 -32.44
N ILE A 91 -6.74 26.89 -31.49
CA ILE A 91 -8.01 27.61 -31.34
C ILE A 91 -8.36 28.44 -32.59
N GLU A 92 -7.38 29.06 -33.23
CA GLU A 92 -7.61 29.91 -34.41
C GLU A 92 -7.99 29.14 -35.69
N THR A 93 -7.59 27.86 -35.81
CA THR A 93 -7.66 27.11 -37.07
C THR A 93 -8.47 25.82 -36.99
N GLY A 94 -8.68 25.28 -35.78
CA GLY A 94 -9.25 23.94 -35.57
C GLY A 94 -8.36 22.80 -36.04
N CYS A 95 -7.08 23.05 -36.39
CA CYS A 95 -6.14 22.00 -36.70
C CYS A 95 -5.74 21.25 -35.43
N ILE A 96 -5.74 19.92 -35.49
CA ILE A 96 -5.49 19.03 -34.35
C ILE A 96 -4.24 18.18 -34.58
N THR A 97 -3.42 18.05 -33.54
CA THR A 97 -2.37 17.02 -33.42
C THR A 97 -2.78 16.02 -32.35
N THR A 98 -2.57 14.73 -32.62
CA THR A 98 -2.89 13.65 -31.67
C THR A 98 -1.65 12.79 -31.42
N LYS A 99 -1.44 12.39 -30.17
CA LYS A 99 -0.44 11.40 -29.73
C LYS A 99 -1.15 10.26 -29.02
N GLU A 100 -0.66 9.03 -29.21
CA GLU A 100 -1.17 7.85 -28.53
C GLU A 100 -0.02 7.05 -27.94
N VAL A 101 -0.25 6.44 -26.77
CA VAL A 101 0.60 5.40 -26.21
C VAL A 101 -0.28 4.26 -25.68
N THR A 102 0.18 3.02 -25.87
CA THR A 102 -0.53 1.85 -25.33
C THR A 102 -0.22 1.69 -23.85
N ILE A 103 -1.27 1.50 -23.06
CA ILE A 103 -1.21 1.19 -21.63
C ILE A 103 -1.77 -0.22 -21.43
N VAL A 104 -1.08 -1.06 -20.65
CA VAL A 104 -1.53 -2.42 -20.32
C VAL A 104 -1.74 -2.48 -18.80
N VAL A 105 -2.98 -2.29 -18.37
CA VAL A 105 -3.36 -2.34 -16.95
C VAL A 105 -3.45 -3.81 -16.51
N GLY A 106 -2.61 -4.19 -15.55
CA GLY A 106 -2.65 -5.51 -14.90
C GLY A 106 -3.68 -5.57 -13.76
N GLU A 107 -4.05 -6.79 -13.36
CA GLU A 107 -4.81 -7.03 -12.14
C GLU A 107 -4.01 -6.58 -10.90
N ASN A 108 -4.68 -6.07 -9.86
CA ASN A 108 -4.01 -5.78 -8.61
C ASN A 108 -3.58 -7.10 -7.94
N THR A 109 -2.32 -7.18 -7.54
CA THR A 109 -1.74 -8.35 -6.85
C THR A 109 -1.06 -7.93 -5.53
N PHE A 110 -1.47 -6.77 -5.00
CA PHE A 110 -1.00 -6.24 -3.74
C PHE A 110 -1.82 -6.90 -2.64
N ASP A 111 -1.13 -7.50 -1.68
CA ASP A 111 -1.65 -8.41 -0.65
C ASP A 111 -1.00 -8.04 0.68
N VAL A 112 -1.80 -7.65 1.68
CA VAL A 112 -1.33 -7.25 3.01
C VAL A 112 -2.05 -8.06 4.10
N SER A 113 -1.33 -9.05 4.61
CA SER A 113 -1.89 -10.15 5.38
C SER A 113 -1.35 -10.25 6.79
N THR A 114 -2.19 -10.68 7.74
CA THR A 114 -1.77 -11.04 9.10
C THR A 114 -2.17 -12.49 9.42
N SER A 115 -1.66 -13.02 10.54
CA SER A 115 -2.03 -14.36 10.99
C SER A 115 -1.98 -14.47 12.52
N ASN A 116 -2.85 -15.33 13.06
CA ASN A 116 -2.88 -15.65 14.49
C ASN A 116 -1.49 -16.15 14.95
N PRO A 117 -0.78 -15.42 15.82
CA PRO A 117 0.47 -15.90 16.35
C PRO A 117 0.23 -17.07 17.32
N LEU A 118 1.29 -17.83 17.63
CA LEU A 118 1.17 -18.91 18.62
C LEU A 118 0.87 -18.34 20.01
N ALA A 119 -0.05 -18.98 20.74
CA ALA A 119 -0.37 -18.60 22.10
C ALA A 119 0.88 -18.69 23.01
N THR A 120 1.12 -17.64 23.79
CA THR A 120 2.25 -17.57 24.74
C THR A 120 1.79 -17.86 26.16
N CYS A 121 2.70 -18.24 27.06
CA CYS A 121 2.43 -18.13 28.51
C CYS A 121 2.47 -16.65 28.93
N ASN A 122 1.75 -16.31 30.00
CA ASN A 122 1.95 -15.05 30.71
C ASN A 122 3.39 -14.95 31.26
N ALA A 123 3.97 -13.75 31.29
CA ALA A 123 5.35 -13.52 31.74
C ALA A 123 5.65 -13.88 33.21
N ALA A 124 4.63 -14.11 34.04
CA ALA A 124 4.77 -14.67 35.39
C ALA A 124 5.04 -16.20 35.40
N ASP A 125 5.06 -16.87 34.25
CA ASP A 125 5.38 -18.30 34.16
C ASP A 125 6.76 -18.64 34.75
N GLY A 126 6.82 -19.78 35.43
CA GLY A 126 8.00 -20.24 36.18
C GLY A 126 8.41 -19.39 37.39
N GLN A 127 7.74 -18.27 37.70
CA GLN A 127 8.10 -17.41 38.84
C GLN A 127 7.68 -18.03 40.17
N VAL A 128 8.62 -18.13 41.11
CA VAL A 128 8.36 -18.65 42.46
C VAL A 128 7.67 -17.58 43.30
N ASN A 129 6.48 -17.91 43.83
CA ASN A 129 5.69 -17.05 44.72
C ASN A 129 5.46 -15.64 44.14
N TYR A 130 4.96 -15.58 42.89
CA TYR A 130 4.66 -14.31 42.24
C TYR A 130 3.66 -13.49 43.08
N ALA A 131 4.06 -12.28 43.47
CA ALA A 131 3.41 -11.51 44.55
C ALA A 131 2.31 -10.54 44.07
N SER A 132 2.07 -10.48 42.76
CA SER A 132 1.02 -9.68 42.12
C SER A 132 -0.02 -10.61 41.49
N ASN A 133 -1.23 -10.10 41.25
CA ASN A 133 -2.20 -10.78 40.39
C ASN A 133 -2.04 -10.39 38.92
N ASP A 134 -1.44 -9.24 38.63
CA ASP A 134 -1.22 -8.76 37.27
C ASP A 134 0.25 -8.87 36.87
N ALA A 135 0.53 -9.18 35.61
CA ALA A 135 1.87 -9.12 35.02
C ALA A 135 1.82 -8.60 33.57
N THR A 136 2.91 -7.96 33.16
CA THR A 136 3.11 -7.46 31.80
C THR A 136 3.76 -8.53 30.93
N THR A 137 3.10 -8.93 29.85
CA THR A 137 3.60 -9.88 28.85
C THR A 137 3.77 -9.16 27.51
N SER A 138 4.99 -9.13 26.98
CA SER A 138 5.23 -8.59 25.64
C SER A 138 4.78 -9.58 24.56
N ILE A 139 4.02 -9.12 23.58
CA ILE A 139 3.52 -9.91 22.45
C ILE A 139 3.87 -9.27 21.11
N LYS A 140 3.62 -10.01 20.02
CA LYS A 140 3.92 -9.60 18.65
C LYS A 140 2.84 -10.11 17.68
N PHE A 141 2.35 -9.23 16.81
CA PHE A 141 1.75 -9.61 15.54
C PHE A 141 2.75 -9.45 14.39
N THR A 142 2.57 -10.22 13.31
CA THR A 142 3.39 -10.12 12.10
C THR A 142 2.47 -9.78 10.95
N VAL A 143 2.69 -8.63 10.32
CA VAL A 143 1.97 -8.24 9.10
C VAL A 143 2.93 -8.41 7.93
N ASN A 144 2.50 -9.16 6.92
CA ASN A 144 3.23 -9.39 5.68
C ASN A 144 2.66 -8.48 4.60
N MET A 145 3.49 -8.10 3.64
CA MET A 145 3.09 -7.36 2.45
C MET A 145 3.71 -8.05 1.23
N ALA A 146 2.93 -8.22 0.17
CA ALA A 146 3.38 -8.71 -1.13
C ALA A 146 2.80 -7.82 -2.25
N THR A 147 3.52 -7.70 -3.36
CA THR A 147 3.09 -6.92 -4.54
C THR A 147 2.84 -7.78 -5.77
N GLY A 148 2.95 -9.10 -5.62
CA GLY A 148 3.03 -10.06 -6.72
C GLY A 148 4.25 -9.90 -7.66
N THR A 149 5.04 -8.82 -7.53
CA THR A 149 5.98 -8.38 -8.57
C THR A 149 7.41 -8.24 -8.05
N ALA A 150 8.25 -9.19 -8.45
CA ALA A 150 9.66 -9.24 -8.08
C ALA A 150 10.43 -7.99 -8.54
N GLY A 151 11.17 -7.38 -7.63
CA GLY A 151 11.99 -6.19 -7.90
C GLY A 151 11.24 -4.86 -7.83
N PHE A 152 9.95 -4.86 -7.49
CA PHE A 152 9.31 -3.63 -7.04
C PHE A 152 9.85 -3.24 -5.66
N ASN A 153 10.03 -1.94 -5.43
CA ASN A 153 10.41 -1.40 -4.13
C ASN A 153 9.28 -0.53 -3.58
N PRO A 154 8.14 -1.12 -3.17
CA PRO A 154 7.00 -0.40 -2.60
C PRO A 154 7.37 0.32 -1.31
N ASN A 155 6.61 1.37 -1.01
CA ASN A 155 6.57 2.01 0.30
C ASN A 155 5.14 1.91 0.84
N TRP A 156 4.92 1.20 1.95
CA TRP A 156 3.58 0.93 2.47
C TRP A 156 3.16 1.84 3.62
N GLU A 157 1.85 2.07 3.68
CA GLU A 157 1.11 2.56 4.84
C GLU A 157 0.10 1.49 5.27
N ILE A 158 0.05 1.23 6.58
CA ILE A 158 -0.91 0.31 7.20
C ILE A 158 -1.53 1.01 8.42
N THR A 159 -2.87 1.07 8.46
CA THR A 159 -3.64 1.53 9.62
C THR A 159 -4.34 0.34 10.26
N PHE A 160 -4.25 0.21 11.57
CA PHE A 160 -4.81 -0.90 12.34
C PHE A 160 -5.35 -0.46 13.71
N THR A 161 -6.17 -1.31 14.32
CA THR A 161 -6.61 -1.19 15.71
C THR A 161 -6.07 -2.34 16.56
N LEU A 162 -6.02 -2.12 17.87
CA LEU A 162 -5.69 -3.15 18.86
C LEU A 162 -6.76 -3.13 19.94
N SER A 163 -7.44 -4.25 20.15
CA SER A 163 -8.51 -4.40 21.14
C SER A 163 -8.07 -5.42 22.20
N PRO A 164 -7.72 -5.00 23.44
CA PRO A 164 -7.46 -5.94 24.51
C PRO A 164 -8.76 -6.58 25.01
N GLY A 165 -8.67 -7.87 25.36
CA GLY A 165 -9.70 -8.59 26.08
C GLY A 165 -10.04 -7.97 27.44
N THR A 166 -11.18 -8.36 28.01
CA THR A 166 -11.67 -7.78 29.27
C THR A 166 -10.68 -7.99 30.40
N GLY A 167 -10.24 -6.88 31.04
CA GLY A 167 -9.27 -6.91 32.14
C GLY A 167 -7.81 -6.77 31.72
N ALA A 168 -7.52 -6.70 30.42
CA ALA A 168 -6.20 -6.39 29.90
C ALA A 168 -6.06 -4.90 29.51
N THR A 169 -4.82 -4.42 29.51
CA THR A 169 -4.42 -3.09 29.03
C THR A 169 -3.20 -3.22 28.12
N ILE A 170 -3.09 -2.35 27.11
CA ILE A 170 -1.99 -2.33 26.14
C ILE A 170 -1.14 -1.09 26.36
N ALA A 171 0.18 -1.27 26.35
CA ALA A 171 1.18 -0.21 26.40
C ALA A 171 2.32 -0.48 25.40
N ASN A 172 3.21 0.52 25.23
CA ASN A 172 4.48 0.38 24.52
C ASN A 172 4.37 -0.22 23.10
N VAL A 173 3.30 0.12 22.38
CA VAL A 173 3.12 -0.31 20.98
C VAL A 173 4.26 0.24 20.12
N ALA A 174 4.91 -0.63 19.36
CA ALA A 174 6.02 -0.31 18.46
C ALA A 174 5.94 -1.14 17.17
N ALA A 175 6.64 -0.69 16.15
CA ALA A 175 6.79 -1.38 14.86
C ALA A 175 8.29 -1.66 14.60
N SER A 176 8.62 -2.81 14.02
CA SER A 176 10.02 -3.15 13.67
C SER A 176 10.57 -2.34 12.49
N GLU A 177 9.68 -1.82 11.64
CA GLU A 177 10.01 -1.00 10.47
C GLU A 177 8.97 0.14 10.32
N GLY A 178 9.36 1.19 9.60
CA GLY A 178 8.53 2.36 9.36
C GLY A 178 8.48 3.31 10.57
N THR A 179 7.54 4.25 10.50
CA THR A 179 7.22 5.23 11.55
C THR A 179 5.81 4.98 12.04
N LEU A 180 5.69 4.50 13.27
CA LEU A 180 4.41 4.34 13.97
C LEU A 180 3.89 5.71 14.44
N SER A 181 2.59 5.94 14.27
CA SER A 181 1.88 7.13 14.70
C SER A 181 0.45 6.79 15.16
N GLY A 182 -0.20 7.76 15.80
CA GLY A 182 -1.52 7.57 16.42
C GLY A 182 -1.44 6.99 17.83
N SER A 183 -2.61 6.81 18.45
CA SER A 183 -2.79 6.23 19.79
C SER A 183 -4.03 5.33 19.85
N GLY A 184 -4.32 4.65 18.74
CA GLY A 184 -5.60 4.00 18.46
C GLY A 184 -6.57 4.92 17.68
N PRO A 185 -6.89 4.61 16.41
CA PRO A 185 -6.16 3.68 15.54
C PRO A 185 -4.68 4.07 15.42
N TYR A 186 -3.87 3.11 14.99
CA TYR A 186 -2.43 3.26 14.77
C TYR A 186 -2.15 3.23 13.28
N THR A 187 -1.19 4.04 12.81
CA THR A 187 -0.73 4.03 11.42
C THR A 187 0.79 3.89 11.37
N ILE A 188 1.28 2.91 10.62
CA ILE A 188 2.69 2.74 10.29
C ILE A 188 2.88 3.19 8.85
N THR A 189 3.84 4.08 8.61
CA THR A 189 4.23 4.59 7.28
C THR A 189 5.70 4.33 7.02
N GLY A 190 6.13 4.34 5.75
CA GLY A 190 7.56 4.22 5.46
C GLY A 190 8.08 2.79 5.56
N ILE A 191 7.21 1.78 5.42
CA ILE A 191 7.61 0.36 5.39
C ILE A 191 8.11 0.06 3.98
N THR A 192 9.38 -0.30 3.85
CA THR A 192 10.02 -0.50 2.54
C THR A 192 10.13 -1.98 2.19
N SER A 193 10.13 -2.28 0.90
CA SER A 193 10.60 -3.58 0.41
C SER A 193 11.67 -3.38 -0.66
N ALA A 194 12.59 -4.35 -0.77
CA ALA A 194 13.61 -4.41 -1.81
C ALA A 194 13.31 -5.47 -2.89
N THR A 195 12.19 -6.19 -2.78
CA THR A 195 11.90 -7.40 -3.59
C THR A 195 10.43 -7.56 -3.96
N GLY A 196 9.56 -6.60 -3.62
CA GLY A 196 8.11 -6.71 -3.73
C GLY A 196 7.45 -7.45 -2.57
N THR A 197 8.22 -7.85 -1.54
CA THR A 197 7.72 -8.47 -0.30
C THR A 197 8.30 -7.79 0.92
N GLY A 198 7.47 -7.44 1.91
CA GLY A 198 7.88 -6.82 3.17
C GLY A 198 7.24 -7.51 4.37
N THR A 199 7.77 -7.26 5.57
CA THR A 199 7.20 -7.76 6.82
C THR A 199 7.42 -6.71 7.91
N VAL A 200 6.38 -6.41 8.69
CA VAL A 200 6.49 -5.57 9.89
C VAL A 200 5.97 -6.34 11.11
N ASP A 201 6.78 -6.34 12.17
CA ASP A 201 6.39 -6.86 13.47
C ASP A 201 5.77 -5.71 14.28
N ILE A 202 4.55 -5.90 14.75
CA ILE A 202 3.86 -4.98 15.65
C ILE A 202 3.99 -5.56 17.05
N THR A 203 4.83 -4.96 17.89
CA THR A 203 5.08 -5.40 19.27
C THR A 203 4.37 -4.50 20.27
N MET A 204 3.96 -5.07 21.41
CA MET A 204 3.31 -4.33 22.49
C MET A 204 3.42 -5.06 23.82
N ASP A 205 3.20 -4.34 24.91
CA ASP A 205 3.13 -4.87 26.26
C ASP A 205 1.66 -4.99 26.70
N VAL A 206 1.25 -6.20 27.10
CA VAL A 206 -0.11 -6.48 27.59
C VAL A 206 -0.08 -6.75 29.09
N THR A 207 -0.83 -6.00 29.88
CA THR A 207 -0.90 -6.17 31.34
C THR A 207 -2.32 -6.50 31.78
N GLY A 208 -2.48 -7.58 32.54
CA GLY A 208 -3.75 -8.05 33.12
C GLY A 208 -3.55 -9.24 34.06
N ASP A 209 -4.66 -9.78 34.60
CA ASP A 209 -4.65 -10.86 35.61
C ASP A 209 -4.05 -12.16 35.06
N ILE A 210 -2.94 -12.57 35.67
CA ILE A 210 -2.13 -13.75 35.30
C ILE A 210 -2.88 -15.07 35.45
N TYR A 211 -3.96 -15.13 36.22
CA TYR A 211 -4.78 -16.32 36.44
C TYR A 211 -5.97 -16.39 35.47
N THR A 212 -6.09 -15.44 34.56
CA THR A 212 -7.09 -15.40 33.48
C THR A 212 -6.43 -15.46 32.11
N VAL A 213 -7.16 -15.98 31.12
CA VAL A 213 -6.71 -15.91 29.72
C VAL A 213 -6.91 -14.48 29.24
N LEU A 214 -5.87 -13.89 28.67
CA LEU A 214 -5.93 -12.58 28.04
C LEU A 214 -5.79 -12.76 26.54
N ASP A 215 -6.62 -12.09 25.76
CA ASP A 215 -6.49 -12.02 24.32
C ASP A 215 -6.24 -10.56 23.90
N VAL A 216 -5.59 -10.37 22.75
CA VAL A 216 -5.59 -9.11 22.02
C VAL A 216 -6.00 -9.39 20.60
N ASP A 217 -6.96 -8.63 20.09
CA ASP A 217 -7.35 -8.64 18.69
C ASP A 217 -6.62 -7.52 17.95
N LEU A 218 -6.01 -7.85 16.81
CA LEU A 218 -5.53 -6.91 15.81
C LEU A 218 -6.49 -6.93 14.61
N GLU A 219 -6.88 -5.74 14.16
CA GLU A 219 -7.66 -5.53 12.93
C GLU A 219 -6.96 -4.47 12.08
N ILE A 220 -6.45 -4.86 10.92
CA ILE A 220 -6.04 -3.91 9.86
C ILE A 220 -7.32 -3.28 9.32
N THR A 221 -7.28 -1.96 9.08
CA THR A 221 -8.43 -1.16 8.61
C THR A 221 -8.15 -0.43 7.31
N SER A 222 -6.88 -0.30 6.93
CA SER A 222 -6.45 0.08 5.58
C SER A 222 -5.00 -0.35 5.35
N ALA A 223 -4.69 -0.88 4.17
CA ALA A 223 -3.32 -1.04 3.70
C ALA A 223 -3.18 -0.46 2.28
N THR A 224 -2.09 0.27 2.01
CA THR A 224 -1.89 0.97 0.72
C THR A 224 -0.41 1.21 0.44
N GLU A 225 -0.02 0.96 -0.81
CA GLU A 225 1.28 1.33 -1.35
C GLU A 225 1.27 2.81 -1.78
N LEU A 226 2.22 3.60 -1.28
CA LEU A 226 2.22 5.05 -1.33
C LEU A 226 2.78 5.65 -2.62
N THR A 227 3.59 4.92 -3.40
CA THR A 227 4.19 5.42 -4.66
C THR A 227 3.10 5.66 -5.69
N TYR A 228 2.21 4.68 -5.88
CA TYR A 228 1.11 4.73 -6.86
C TYR A 228 -0.27 4.73 -6.22
N LYS A 229 -0.34 4.85 -4.88
CA LYS A 229 -1.60 4.86 -4.09
C LYS A 229 -2.48 3.62 -4.33
N THR A 230 -1.83 2.48 -4.55
CA THR A 230 -2.52 1.21 -4.81
C THR A 230 -2.87 0.59 -3.47
N SER A 231 -4.16 0.55 -3.14
CA SER A 231 -4.63 -0.18 -1.96
C SER A 231 -4.46 -1.69 -2.14
N ASP A 232 -4.56 -2.40 -1.03
CA ASP A 232 -4.63 -3.86 -0.99
C ASP A 232 -5.74 -4.42 -1.91
N VAL A 233 -5.60 -5.67 -2.35
CA VAL A 233 -6.55 -6.30 -3.28
C VAL A 233 -7.88 -6.65 -2.61
N ASP A 234 -7.85 -7.04 -1.34
CA ASP A 234 -9.04 -7.31 -0.54
C ASP A 234 -8.86 -6.92 0.95
N SER A 235 -9.37 -7.74 1.88
CA SER A 235 -9.27 -7.54 3.33
C SER A 235 -9.62 -8.83 4.10
N ASP A 236 -9.43 -10.01 3.53
CA ASP A 236 -10.02 -11.26 4.06
C ASP A 236 -9.23 -11.88 5.24
N ASP A 237 -7.95 -11.51 5.38
CA ASP A 237 -7.03 -11.96 6.42
C ASP A 237 -6.45 -10.82 7.28
N TRP A 238 -7.13 -9.66 7.27
CA TRP A 238 -6.79 -8.46 8.03
C TRP A 238 -6.96 -8.57 9.56
N THR A 239 -7.35 -9.74 10.08
CA THR A 239 -7.61 -9.95 11.51
C THR A 239 -6.73 -11.04 12.12
N ALA A 240 -6.21 -10.80 13.31
CA ALA A 240 -5.43 -11.78 14.06
C ALA A 240 -5.67 -11.65 15.57
N ILE A 241 -5.67 -12.78 16.28
CA ILE A 241 -5.83 -12.86 17.74
C ILE A 241 -4.57 -13.46 18.34
N GLN A 242 -4.02 -12.78 19.35
CA GLN A 242 -2.94 -13.31 20.19
C GLN A 242 -3.49 -13.67 21.56
N THR A 243 -3.44 -14.96 21.90
CA THR A 243 -3.76 -15.45 23.24
C THR A 243 -2.54 -15.48 24.15
N ILE A 244 -2.71 -15.03 25.39
CA ILE A 244 -1.79 -15.15 26.51
C ILE A 244 -2.45 -16.08 27.53
N ASN A 245 -1.86 -17.26 27.72
CA ASN A 245 -2.38 -18.29 28.62
C ASN A 245 -2.20 -17.90 30.09
N ALA A 246 -3.25 -18.15 30.88
CA ALA A 246 -3.21 -18.07 32.34
C ALA A 246 -2.16 -19.01 32.96
N ILE A 247 -1.54 -18.60 34.05
CA ILE A 247 -0.77 -19.49 34.92
C ILE A 247 -1.69 -20.22 35.93
N PRO A 248 -1.36 -21.44 36.37
CA PRO A 248 -2.15 -22.14 37.40
C PRO A 248 -2.07 -21.46 38.77
N ASN A 249 -3.22 -21.05 39.33
CA ASN A 249 -3.33 -20.50 40.68
C ASN A 249 -3.17 -21.60 41.75
N THR A 250 -1.92 -21.91 42.09
CA THR A 250 -1.57 -22.96 43.07
C THR A 250 -1.52 -22.38 44.49
N SER A 251 -2.16 -23.04 45.45
CA SER A 251 -2.18 -22.59 46.84
C SER A 251 -0.87 -22.83 47.59
N GLU A 252 -0.67 -22.10 48.70
CA GLU A 252 0.51 -22.23 49.56
C GLU A 252 0.72 -23.67 50.08
N ILE A 253 2.00 -24.07 50.17
CA ILE A 253 2.40 -25.34 50.77
C ILE A 253 2.04 -25.34 52.26
N ARG A 254 1.27 -26.33 52.69
CA ARG A 254 0.90 -26.53 54.10
C ARG A 254 1.68 -27.70 54.70
N ALA A 255 2.36 -27.45 55.82
CA ALA A 255 2.84 -28.52 56.69
C ALA A 255 1.69 -28.97 57.61
N ASN A 256 1.53 -30.29 57.77
CA ASN A 256 0.59 -30.93 58.70
C ASN A 256 1.37 -31.65 59.81
#